data_AF-A0A6B1AHA8-F1
#
_entry.id   AF-A0A6B1AHA8-F1
#
_cell.length_a   1.000
_cell.length_b   1.000
_cell.length_c   1.000
_cell.angle_alpha   90.00
_cell.angle_beta   90.00
_cell.angle_gamma   90.00
#
_symmetry.space_group_name_H-M   'P 1'
#
loop_
_entity.id
_entity.type
_entity.pdbx_description
1 polymer ?
#
loop_
_entity_poly.entity_id
_entity_poly.type
_entity_poly.pdbx_seq_one_letter_code
_entity_poly.pdbx_strand_id
1 'polypeptide(L)'
;MNVEDVRQRLNGIQHTLEPSRLARREELGAELNFEEVIDPATRIVDLFRMVPLGAVDHLSSNQMARMGQRLVEIRDIVGEIDGFSATDANAVGRRDSLIQRMKAAYDDCLVDFGPIIPFLVLKISEPQNLEARVSEKLQELEERFTERFAGKSKESDELMQLLTKHSEEAEKKVDAISVAAGKVGVATQATFFEKARSHHEGKSTVWQGRTWRRFVGLLVVSVILLGSSTIPFFYELDMTTAESIQLALGKALLFGTVSYGLYLAAKNYLAHKHNEIVNMHRRNALQTFETLAEAAGTPQNRDVVLTYAAACIFGPQPTGYTRRDGDSASPPSSIIEIVKGMAATDNG
;
A
#
# COMPACT_ATOMS: atom_id res chain seq x y z
N MET A 1 5.60 10.56 23.40
CA MET A 1 6.99 10.60 22.89
C MET A 1 7.12 11.84 22.03
N ASN A 2 8.15 12.67 22.25
CA ASN A 2 8.29 13.94 21.53
C ASN A 2 8.90 13.70 20.13
N VAL A 3 8.58 14.57 19.17
CA VAL A 3 9.10 14.53 17.80
C VAL A 3 10.63 14.63 17.80
N GLU A 4 11.17 15.51 18.65
CA GLU A 4 12.62 15.72 18.79
C GLU A 4 13.33 14.45 19.29
N ASP A 5 12.72 13.72 20.22
CA ASP A 5 13.28 12.46 20.73
C ASP A 5 13.38 11.40 19.63
N VAL A 6 12.35 11.29 18.78
CA VAL A 6 12.33 10.33 17.66
C VAL A 6 13.36 10.74 16.61
N ARG A 7 13.45 12.03 16.30
CA ARG A 7 14.43 12.58 15.35
C ARG A 7 15.86 12.32 15.78
N GLN A 8 16.18 12.57 17.06
CA GLN A 8 17.52 12.32 17.61
C GLN A 8 17.87 10.83 17.54
N ARG A 9 16.93 9.94 17.87
CA ARG A 9 17.13 8.48 17.81
C ARG A 9 17.29 7.97 16.38
N LEU A 10 16.50 8.50 15.45
CA LEU A 10 16.58 8.16 14.04
C LEU A 10 17.94 8.57 13.45
N ASN A 11 18.41 9.77 13.78
CA ASN A 11 19.73 10.26 13.39
C ASN A 11 20.85 9.33 13.91
N GLY A 12 20.76 8.91 15.19
CA GLY A 12 21.72 7.97 15.77
C GLY A 12 21.79 6.63 15.02
N ILE A 13 20.66 6.06 14.59
CA ILE A 13 20.65 4.81 13.82
C ILE A 13 21.13 5.02 12.37
N GLN A 14 20.86 6.17 11.76
CA GLN A 14 21.28 6.45 10.37
C GLN A 14 22.79 6.69 10.22
N HIS A 15 23.40 7.36 11.22
CA HIS A 15 24.76 7.87 11.12
C HIS A 15 25.77 7.22 12.07
N THR A 16 25.32 6.70 13.22
CA THR A 16 26.22 6.19 14.27
C THR A 16 26.26 4.66 14.32
N LEU A 17 25.23 3.98 13.80
CA LEU A 17 25.20 2.52 13.75
C LEU A 17 25.99 2.01 12.53
N GLU A 18 27.15 1.41 12.78
CA GLU A 18 27.94 0.70 11.77
C GLU A 18 27.70 -0.83 11.88
N PRO A 19 26.93 -1.44 10.96
CA PRO A 19 26.57 -2.86 11.03
C PRO A 19 27.77 -3.81 11.02
N SER A 20 28.85 -3.42 10.36
CA SER A 20 30.11 -4.19 10.29
C SER A 20 30.78 -4.36 11.66
N ARG A 21 30.63 -3.38 12.57
CA ARG A 21 31.21 -3.44 13.92
C ARG A 21 30.54 -4.50 14.79
N LEU A 22 29.27 -4.82 14.51
CA LEU A 22 28.49 -5.75 15.32
C LEU A 22 28.98 -7.20 15.22
N ALA A 23 29.76 -7.55 14.19
CA ALA A 23 30.21 -8.92 13.97
C ALA A 23 31.05 -9.47 15.14
N ARG A 24 31.87 -8.63 15.80
CA ARG A 24 32.74 -8.96 16.95
C ARG A 24 33.56 -10.26 16.77
N ARG A 25 33.98 -10.56 15.55
CA ARG A 25 34.69 -11.80 15.18
C ARG A 25 36.07 -11.93 15.83
N GLU A 26 36.78 -10.81 15.99
CA GLU A 26 38.11 -10.79 16.62
C GLU A 26 38.05 -11.05 18.14
N GLU A 27 36.96 -10.65 18.79
CA GLU A 27 36.80 -10.75 20.25
C GLU A 27 36.14 -12.06 20.69
N LEU A 28 35.16 -12.56 19.92
CA LEU A 28 34.33 -13.71 20.28
C LEU A 28 34.70 -15.00 19.53
N GLY A 29 35.64 -14.92 18.58
CA GLY A 29 36.10 -16.06 17.79
C GLY A 29 35.09 -16.54 16.74
N ALA A 30 35.32 -17.74 16.20
CA ALA A 30 34.54 -18.27 15.07
C ALA A 30 33.14 -18.76 15.46
N GLU A 31 32.93 -19.18 16.72
CA GLU A 31 31.70 -19.86 17.15
C GLU A 31 30.68 -18.94 17.82
N LEU A 32 31.11 -17.85 18.47
CA LEU A 32 30.25 -16.96 19.25
C LEU A 32 30.10 -15.55 18.66
N ASN A 33 30.62 -15.31 17.46
CA ASN A 33 30.48 -14.02 16.77
C ASN A 33 29.04 -13.75 16.29
N PHE A 34 28.78 -12.49 15.95
CA PHE A 34 27.48 -12.02 15.45
C PHE A 34 27.53 -11.68 13.96
N GLU A 35 28.31 -12.41 13.16
CA GLU A 35 28.42 -12.16 11.70
C GLU A 35 27.05 -12.24 11.00
N GLU A 36 26.15 -13.10 11.50
CA GLU A 36 24.76 -13.21 11.03
C GLU A 36 23.88 -11.98 11.29
N VAL A 37 24.29 -11.07 12.19
CA VAL A 37 23.55 -9.83 12.49
C VAL A 37 23.80 -8.75 11.44
N ILE A 38 24.90 -8.83 10.70
CA ILE A 38 25.34 -7.78 9.77
C ILE A 38 24.27 -7.51 8.70
N ASP A 39 23.74 -8.56 8.05
CA ASP A 39 22.73 -8.41 6.99
C ASP A 39 21.41 -7.80 7.51
N PRO A 40 20.78 -8.33 8.59
CA PRO A 40 19.61 -7.70 9.20
C PRO A 40 19.85 -6.25 9.64
N ALA A 41 20.98 -5.97 10.30
CA ALA A 41 21.31 -4.63 10.77
C ALA A 41 21.54 -3.64 9.63
N THR A 42 22.19 -4.07 8.55
CA THR A 42 22.39 -3.25 7.33
C THR A 42 21.06 -2.88 6.71
N ARG A 43 20.15 -3.86 6.56
CA ARG A 43 18.82 -3.60 5.99
C ARG A 43 17.97 -2.67 6.85
N ILE A 44 18.09 -2.75 8.18
CA ILE A 44 17.44 -1.81 9.10
C ILE A 44 17.97 -0.39 8.88
N VAL A 45 19.30 -0.22 8.85
CA VAL A 45 19.93 1.09 8.62
C VAL A 45 19.51 1.66 7.26
N ASP A 46 19.52 0.84 6.21
CA ASP A 46 19.12 1.25 4.86
C ASP A 46 17.63 1.65 4.80
N LEU A 47 16.75 0.89 5.47
CA LEU A 47 15.33 1.23 5.57
C LEU A 47 15.13 2.60 6.24
N PHE A 48 15.82 2.85 7.35
CA PHE A 48 15.70 4.13 8.06
C PHE A 48 16.40 5.27 7.32
N ARG A 49 17.47 5.03 6.55
CA ARG A 49 18.08 6.05 5.67
C ARG A 49 17.12 6.57 4.60
N MET A 50 16.12 5.78 4.21
CA MET A 50 15.06 6.24 3.29
C MET A 50 14.11 7.26 3.95
N VAL A 51 14.11 7.39 5.28
CA VAL A 51 13.27 8.33 6.03
C VAL A 51 14.06 9.61 6.32
N PRO A 52 13.74 10.75 5.69
CA PRO A 52 14.48 11.97 6.00
C PRO A 52 14.05 12.52 7.36
N LEU A 53 14.98 13.12 8.09
CA LEU A 53 14.76 13.55 9.48
C LEU A 53 13.61 14.57 9.67
N GLY A 54 13.28 15.33 8.62
CA GLY A 54 12.14 16.27 8.60
C GLY A 54 10.78 15.62 8.31
N ALA A 55 10.73 14.34 7.95
CA ALA A 55 9.46 13.64 7.71
C ALA A 55 8.76 13.28 9.02
N VAL A 56 9.53 13.22 10.10
CA VAL A 56 9.06 12.79 11.42
C VAL A 56 7.94 13.72 11.91
N ASP A 57 7.96 14.99 11.50
CA ASP A 57 6.92 15.98 11.81
C ASP A 57 5.54 15.66 11.20
N HIS A 58 5.50 14.85 10.14
CA HIS A 58 4.26 14.48 9.44
C HIS A 58 3.68 13.15 9.91
N LEU A 59 4.31 12.48 10.88
CA LEU A 59 3.82 11.25 11.45
C LEU A 59 2.67 11.54 12.44
N SER A 60 1.64 10.71 12.43
CA SER A 60 0.63 10.76 13.49
C SER A 60 1.22 10.33 14.83
N SER A 61 0.62 10.76 15.94
CA SER A 61 1.09 10.42 17.29
C SER A 61 1.28 8.91 17.51
N ASN A 62 0.42 8.09 16.90
CA ASN A 62 0.54 6.63 16.96
C ASN A 62 1.74 6.10 16.18
N GLN A 63 2.04 6.68 15.00
CA GLN A 63 3.18 6.26 14.19
C GLN A 63 4.50 6.71 14.80
N MET A 64 4.55 7.92 15.37
CA MET A 64 5.70 8.38 16.15
C MET A 64 5.96 7.49 17.36
N ALA A 65 4.92 7.11 18.10
CA ALA A 65 5.03 6.22 19.23
C ALA A 65 5.62 4.85 18.84
N ARG A 66 5.12 4.26 17.74
CA ARG A 66 5.65 3.01 17.21
C ARG A 66 7.09 3.15 16.73
N MET A 67 7.41 4.20 15.98
CA MET A 67 8.76 4.46 15.48
C MET A 67 9.78 4.60 16.60
N GLY A 68 9.50 5.44 17.60
CA GLY A 68 10.43 5.55 18.71
C GLY A 68 10.55 4.26 19.51
N GLN A 69 9.49 3.45 19.64
CA GLN A 69 9.58 2.15 20.30
C GLN A 69 10.49 1.19 19.54
N ARG A 70 10.41 1.16 18.20
CA ARG A 70 11.30 0.34 17.37
C ARG A 70 12.75 0.81 17.40
N LEU A 71 12.98 2.12 17.36
CA LEU A 71 14.33 2.70 17.47
C LEU A 71 14.96 2.41 18.85
N VAL A 72 14.16 2.41 19.92
CA VAL A 72 14.59 1.99 21.26
C VAL A 72 14.97 0.52 21.26
N GLU A 73 14.09 -0.34 20.75
CA GLU A 73 14.31 -1.79 20.67
C GLU A 73 15.60 -2.15 19.92
N ILE A 74 15.83 -1.55 18.74
CA ILE A 74 17.03 -1.78 17.94
C ILE A 74 18.29 -1.37 18.71
N ARG A 75 18.28 -0.17 19.32
CA ARG A 75 19.41 0.32 20.11
C ARG A 75 19.69 -0.57 21.31
N ASP A 76 18.65 -1.06 21.98
CA ASP A 76 18.81 -1.92 23.15
C ASP A 76 19.40 -3.29 22.73
N ILE A 77 18.96 -3.87 21.61
CA ILE A 77 19.58 -5.08 21.03
C ILE A 77 21.05 -4.84 20.70
N VAL A 78 21.39 -3.71 20.08
CA VAL A 78 22.79 -3.33 19.78
C VAL A 78 23.61 -3.21 21.06
N GLY A 79 23.07 -2.58 22.10
CA GLY A 79 23.74 -2.48 23.41
C GLY A 79 23.95 -3.84 24.07
N GLU A 80 22.99 -4.77 23.95
CA GLU A 80 23.13 -6.14 24.44
C GLU A 80 24.19 -6.93 23.66
N ILE A 81 24.35 -6.69 22.36
CA ILE A 81 25.39 -7.30 21.52
C ILE A 81 26.77 -6.74 21.88
N ASP A 82 26.90 -5.43 22.04
CA ASP A 82 28.16 -4.78 22.46
C ASP A 82 28.57 -5.23 23.86
N GLY A 83 27.61 -5.45 24.77
CA GLY A 83 27.84 -5.95 26.13
C GLY A 83 27.94 -7.47 26.28
N PHE A 84 27.84 -8.24 25.20
CA PHE A 84 27.87 -9.70 25.25
C PHE A 84 29.23 -10.26 25.70
N SER A 85 29.22 -11.28 26.58
CA SER A 85 30.41 -11.98 27.05
C SER A 85 30.32 -13.49 26.81
N ALA A 86 31.42 -14.07 26.32
CA ALA A 86 31.54 -15.52 26.10
C ALA A 86 31.59 -16.34 27.41
N THR A 87 31.74 -15.70 28.57
CA THR A 87 31.82 -16.36 29.88
C THR A 87 30.45 -16.67 30.50
N ASP A 88 29.36 -16.28 29.83
CA ASP A 88 28.01 -16.52 30.31
C ASP A 88 27.65 -18.01 30.28
N ALA A 89 26.98 -18.50 31.33
CA ALA A 89 26.59 -19.91 31.46
C ALA A 89 25.71 -20.44 30.30
N ASN A 90 25.08 -19.55 29.53
CA ASN A 90 24.31 -19.87 28.33
C ASN A 90 24.64 -18.91 27.17
N ALA A 91 25.93 -18.71 26.90
CA ALA A 91 26.41 -17.79 25.87
C ALA A 91 25.83 -18.08 24.47
N VAL A 92 25.77 -19.36 24.07
CA VAL A 92 25.24 -19.78 22.76
C VAL A 92 23.75 -19.45 22.62
N GLY A 93 22.93 -19.86 23.60
CA GLY A 93 21.49 -19.59 23.55
C GLY A 93 21.17 -18.10 23.61
N ARG A 94 21.96 -17.33 24.37
CA ARG A 94 21.82 -15.86 24.43
C ARG A 94 22.20 -15.21 23.10
N ARG A 95 23.31 -15.62 22.48
CA ARG A 95 23.72 -15.16 21.14
C ARG A 95 22.62 -15.41 20.12
N ASP A 96 22.13 -16.64 20.02
CA ASP A 96 21.12 -17.01 19.02
C ASP A 96 19.81 -16.22 19.23
N SER A 97 19.43 -15.97 20.49
CA SER A 97 18.27 -15.14 20.81
C SER A 97 18.43 -13.69 20.33
N LEU A 98 19.63 -13.10 20.44
CA LEU A 98 19.92 -11.74 19.98
C LEU A 98 19.89 -11.66 18.45
N ILE A 99 20.43 -12.68 17.77
CA ILE A 99 20.38 -12.78 16.30
C ILE A 99 18.92 -12.83 15.83
N GLN A 100 18.10 -13.68 16.45
CA GLN A 100 16.69 -13.81 16.09
C GLN A 100 15.89 -12.53 16.39
N ARG A 101 16.17 -11.86 17.53
CA ARG A 101 15.56 -10.56 17.85
C ARG A 101 15.91 -9.50 16.81
N MET A 102 17.15 -9.44 16.33
CA MET A 102 17.51 -8.49 15.28
C MET A 102 16.82 -8.80 13.93
N LYS A 103 16.75 -10.09 13.56
CA LYS A 103 16.02 -10.54 12.36
C LYS A 103 14.54 -10.15 12.43
N ALA A 104 13.89 -10.42 13.56
CA ALA A 104 12.50 -10.05 13.80
C ALA A 104 12.29 -8.53 13.82
N ALA A 105 13.23 -7.77 14.40
CA ALA A 105 13.17 -6.30 14.41
C ALA A 105 13.17 -5.71 12.99
N TYR A 106 13.92 -6.30 12.06
CA TYR A 106 13.88 -5.90 10.65
C TYR A 106 12.51 -6.16 10.03
N ASP A 107 11.97 -7.37 10.16
CA ASP A 107 10.67 -7.75 9.59
C ASP A 107 9.55 -6.85 10.14
N ASP A 108 9.57 -6.59 11.45
CA ASP A 108 8.64 -5.70 12.13
C ASP A 108 8.74 -4.25 11.62
N CYS A 109 9.96 -3.72 11.45
CA CYS A 109 10.16 -2.38 10.89
C CYS A 109 9.65 -2.29 9.45
N LEU A 110 9.82 -3.34 8.66
CA LEU A 110 9.34 -3.39 7.28
C LEU A 110 7.81 -3.40 7.22
N VAL A 111 7.14 -4.13 8.11
CA VAL A 111 5.67 -4.16 8.20
C VAL A 111 5.12 -2.83 8.70
N ASP A 112 5.71 -2.26 9.75
CA ASP A 112 5.23 -1.03 10.38
C ASP A 112 5.49 0.21 9.52
N PHE A 113 6.67 0.32 8.89
CA PHE A 113 7.08 1.54 8.18
C PHE A 113 7.14 1.41 6.66
N GLY A 114 7.26 0.20 6.10
CA GLY A 114 7.30 -0.02 4.65
C GLY A 114 6.16 0.67 3.87
N PRO A 115 4.89 0.62 4.34
CA PRO A 115 3.78 1.32 3.69
C PRO A 115 3.82 2.85 3.82
N ILE A 116 4.53 3.38 4.83
CA ILE A 116 4.51 4.79 5.20
C ILE A 116 5.73 5.54 4.65
N ILE A 117 6.87 4.85 4.46
CA ILE A 117 8.10 5.42 3.90
C ILE A 117 7.86 6.16 2.57
N PRO A 118 7.13 5.59 1.57
CA PRO A 118 6.84 6.32 0.33
C PRO A 118 6.06 7.62 0.57
N PHE A 119 5.10 7.61 1.50
CA PHE A 119 4.34 8.81 1.88
C PHE A 119 5.22 9.87 2.54
N LEU A 120 6.13 9.47 3.44
CA LEU A 120 7.07 10.38 4.10
C LEU A 120 8.06 11.02 3.12
N VAL A 121 8.58 10.21 2.20
CA VAL A 121 9.46 10.69 1.13
C VAL A 121 8.69 11.68 0.25
N LEU A 122 7.44 11.39 -0.12
CA LEU A 122 6.60 12.29 -0.90
C LEU A 122 6.24 13.58 -0.16
N LYS A 123 5.97 13.52 1.14
CA LYS A 123 5.58 14.70 1.95
C LYS A 123 6.72 15.70 2.12
N ILE A 124 7.96 15.23 2.26
CA ILE A 124 9.13 16.11 2.21
C ILE A 124 9.42 16.58 0.79
N SER A 125 9.03 15.81 -0.21
CA SER A 125 9.14 16.17 -1.63
C SER A 125 8.03 17.13 -2.08
N GLU A 126 7.23 17.70 -1.18
CA GLU A 126 6.30 18.78 -1.52
C GLU A 126 7.10 20.03 -1.95
N PRO A 127 6.93 20.51 -3.20
CA PRO A 127 7.78 21.55 -3.82
C PRO A 127 7.80 22.88 -3.05
N GLN A 128 6.78 23.16 -2.25
CA GLN A 128 6.65 24.39 -1.45
C GLN A 128 7.72 24.49 -0.35
N ASN A 129 8.20 23.35 0.17
CA ASN A 129 9.24 23.30 1.21
C ASN A 129 10.63 23.01 0.63
N LEU A 130 10.72 22.60 -0.64
CA LEU A 130 11.99 22.37 -1.31
C LEU A 130 12.61 23.69 -1.75
N GLU A 131 11.85 24.61 -2.37
CA GLU A 131 12.33 25.94 -2.75
C GLU A 131 12.74 26.77 -1.53
N ALA A 132 11.95 26.73 -0.45
CA ALA A 132 12.26 27.43 0.79
C ALA A 132 13.53 26.89 1.47
N ARG A 133 13.72 25.55 1.50
CA ARG A 133 14.93 24.94 2.11
C ARG A 133 16.14 24.95 1.19
N VAL A 134 15.95 24.94 -0.12
CA VAL A 134 17.03 25.18 -1.09
C VAL A 134 17.45 26.64 -0.97
N SER A 135 16.52 27.60 -0.86
CA SER A 135 16.84 29.01 -0.63
C SER A 135 17.48 29.25 0.74
N GLU A 136 17.00 28.59 1.80
CA GLU A 136 17.56 28.68 3.16
C GLU A 136 18.95 28.04 3.23
N LYS A 137 19.13 26.84 2.66
CA LYS A 137 20.47 26.22 2.59
C LYS A 137 21.40 26.94 1.63
N LEU A 138 20.90 27.53 0.54
CA LEU A 138 21.69 28.38 -0.36
C LEU A 138 22.08 29.67 0.35
N GLN A 139 21.20 30.29 1.13
CA GLN A 139 21.53 31.43 1.99
C GLN A 139 22.55 31.05 3.07
N GLU A 140 22.38 29.92 3.76
CA GLU A 140 23.36 29.45 4.77
C GLU A 140 24.72 29.12 4.11
N LEU A 141 24.71 28.56 2.89
CA LEU A 141 25.92 28.34 2.12
C LEU A 141 26.54 29.66 1.65
N GLU A 142 25.73 30.61 1.19
CA GLU A 142 26.11 31.93 0.67
C GLU A 142 26.67 32.81 1.79
N GLU A 143 26.11 32.76 2.99
CA GLU A 143 26.66 33.42 4.19
C GLU A 143 28.00 32.79 4.59
N ARG A 144 28.11 31.45 4.63
CA ARG A 144 29.38 30.75 4.89
C ARG A 144 30.43 30.96 3.80
N PHE A 145 30.01 31.22 2.56
CA PHE A 145 30.89 31.55 1.44
C PHE A 145 31.33 33.02 1.49
N THR A 146 30.42 33.93 1.80
CA THR A 146 30.70 35.37 1.91
C THR A 146 31.67 35.65 3.05
N GLU A 147 31.54 34.97 4.20
CA GLU A 147 32.53 35.03 5.28
C GLU A 147 33.89 34.46 4.86
N ARG A 148 33.93 33.43 4.01
CA ARG A 148 35.17 32.72 3.64
C ARG A 148 35.92 33.33 2.46
N PHE A 149 35.24 34.15 1.64
CA PHE A 149 35.78 34.72 0.39
C PHE A 149 35.67 36.25 0.28
N ALA A 150 35.34 36.95 1.36
CA ALA A 150 35.43 38.41 1.48
C ALA A 150 36.86 38.92 1.17
N GLY A 151 37.18 39.08 -0.11
CA GLY A 151 38.51 39.52 -0.57
C GLY A 151 38.87 39.20 -2.03
N LYS A 152 38.14 38.32 -2.74
CA LYS A 152 38.46 37.98 -4.15
C LYS A 152 37.24 38.14 -5.08
N SER A 153 37.00 39.38 -5.49
CA SER A 153 35.80 39.82 -6.22
C SER A 153 35.61 39.25 -7.64
N LYS A 154 36.64 38.76 -8.34
CA LYS A 154 36.50 38.33 -9.75
C LYS A 154 36.22 36.84 -9.97
N GLU A 155 36.70 35.95 -9.10
CA GLU A 155 36.38 34.51 -9.19
C GLU A 155 34.97 34.20 -8.65
N SER A 156 34.41 35.09 -7.82
CA SER A 156 33.06 34.95 -7.24
C SER A 156 31.95 35.05 -8.29
N ASP A 157 32.11 35.89 -9.31
CA ASP A 157 31.08 36.11 -10.34
C ASP A 157 30.99 34.95 -11.33
N GLU A 158 32.13 34.40 -11.78
CA GLU A 158 32.17 33.20 -12.64
C GLU A 158 31.68 31.95 -11.89
N LEU A 159 32.00 31.85 -10.59
CA LEU A 159 31.56 30.72 -9.77
C LEU A 159 30.06 30.82 -9.42
N MET A 160 29.51 32.01 -9.21
CA MET A 160 28.06 32.25 -9.06
C MET A 160 27.28 31.85 -10.32
N GLN A 161 27.82 32.13 -11.51
CA GLN A 161 27.22 31.68 -12.78
C GLN A 161 27.27 30.15 -12.92
N LEU A 162 28.36 29.52 -12.48
CA LEU A 162 28.47 28.05 -12.49
C LEU A 162 27.51 27.41 -11.47
N LEU A 163 27.32 28.05 -10.31
CA LEU A 163 26.39 27.61 -9.26
C LEU A 163 24.94 27.74 -9.71
N THR A 164 24.55 28.86 -10.33
CA THR A 164 23.20 29.04 -10.89
C THR A 164 22.92 28.04 -12.00
N LYS A 165 23.90 27.79 -12.87
CA LYS A 165 23.77 26.75 -13.91
C LYS A 165 23.61 25.36 -13.32
N HIS A 166 24.39 25.01 -12.30
CA HIS A 166 24.28 23.71 -11.62
C HIS A 166 23.03 23.58 -10.74
N SER A 167 22.51 24.67 -10.16
CA SER A 167 21.24 24.67 -9.45
C SER A 167 20.08 24.42 -10.42
N GLU A 168 20.09 25.06 -11.59
CA GLU A 168 19.08 24.87 -12.63
C GLU A 168 19.12 23.44 -13.22
N GLU A 169 20.32 22.87 -13.38
CA GLU A 169 20.51 21.47 -13.79
C GLU A 169 20.09 20.47 -12.68
N ALA A 170 20.32 20.79 -11.41
CA ALA A 170 19.89 19.97 -10.28
C ALA A 170 18.37 19.98 -10.13
N GLU A 171 17.73 21.14 -10.31
CA GLU A 171 16.28 21.30 -10.30
C GLU A 171 15.62 20.47 -11.42
N LYS A 172 16.15 20.55 -12.65
CA LYS A 172 15.69 19.72 -13.78
C LYS A 172 15.87 18.21 -13.52
N LYS A 173 16.94 17.81 -12.84
CA LYS A 173 17.17 16.40 -12.46
C LYS A 173 16.22 15.95 -11.36
N VAL A 174 15.93 16.78 -10.37
CA VAL A 174 14.98 16.48 -9.28
C VAL A 174 13.55 16.38 -9.81
N ASP A 175 13.15 17.26 -10.73
CA ASP A 175 11.84 17.19 -11.38
C ASP A 175 11.70 15.90 -12.21
N ALA A 176 12.73 15.56 -13.00
CA ALA A 176 12.77 14.31 -13.75
C ALA A 176 12.70 13.06 -12.84
N ILE A 177 13.40 13.07 -11.69
CA ILE A 177 13.35 11.97 -10.71
C ILE A 177 11.97 11.88 -10.06
N SER A 178 11.34 13.01 -9.70
CA SER A 178 10.02 13.05 -9.07
C SER A 178 8.93 12.56 -10.01
N VAL A 179 9.00 12.98 -11.27
CA VAL A 179 8.13 12.50 -12.35
C VAL A 179 8.34 11.00 -12.58
N ALA A 180 9.59 10.53 -12.65
CA ALA A 180 9.90 9.11 -12.81
C ALA A 180 9.41 8.27 -11.60
N ALA A 181 9.58 8.76 -10.38
CA ALA A 181 9.10 8.10 -9.16
C ALA A 181 7.56 8.04 -9.13
N GLY A 182 6.88 9.10 -9.55
CA GLY A 182 5.43 9.12 -9.76
C GLY A 182 4.98 8.06 -10.78
N LYS A 183 5.67 7.97 -11.93
CA LYS A 183 5.40 6.96 -12.98
C LYS A 183 5.61 5.53 -12.46
N VAL A 184 6.68 5.28 -11.72
CA VAL A 184 6.95 3.98 -11.08
C VAL A 184 5.90 3.65 -10.02
N GLY A 185 5.47 4.62 -9.21
CA GLY A 185 4.42 4.45 -8.21
C GLY A 185 3.06 4.11 -8.80
N VAL A 186 2.62 4.86 -9.82
CA VAL A 186 1.35 4.62 -10.54
C VAL A 186 1.36 3.28 -11.26
N ALA A 187 2.47 2.94 -11.94
CA ALA A 187 2.63 1.64 -12.59
C ALA A 187 2.57 0.49 -11.57
N THR A 188 3.22 0.65 -10.41
CA THR A 188 3.17 -0.35 -9.34
C THR A 188 1.75 -0.54 -8.81
N GLN A 189 1.00 0.54 -8.55
CA GLN A 189 -0.40 0.44 -8.13
C GLN A 189 -1.30 -0.22 -9.19
N ALA A 190 -1.08 0.09 -10.47
CA ALA A 190 -1.79 -0.59 -11.55
C ALA A 190 -1.53 -2.11 -11.55
N THR A 191 -0.30 -2.55 -11.24
CA THR A 191 -0.01 -3.99 -11.10
C THR A 191 -0.70 -4.64 -9.89
N PHE A 192 -0.89 -3.92 -8.78
CA PHE A 192 -1.64 -4.42 -7.63
C PHE A 192 -3.12 -4.62 -7.97
N PHE A 193 -3.74 -3.66 -8.65
CA PHE A 193 -5.12 -3.81 -9.13
C PHE A 193 -5.26 -4.93 -10.15
N GLU A 194 -4.24 -5.18 -10.98
CA GLU A 194 -4.24 -6.32 -11.90
C GLU A 194 -4.15 -7.68 -11.18
N LYS A 195 -3.32 -7.77 -10.14
CA LYS A 195 -3.28 -8.96 -9.28
C LYS A 195 -4.61 -9.19 -8.55
N ALA A 196 -5.22 -8.12 -8.05
CA ALA A 196 -6.55 -8.20 -7.41
C ALA A 196 -7.64 -8.63 -8.41
N ARG A 197 -7.60 -8.11 -9.64
CA ARG A 197 -8.48 -8.50 -10.74
C ARG A 197 -8.34 -10.00 -11.04
N SER A 198 -7.14 -10.46 -11.35
CA SER A 198 -6.88 -11.87 -11.72
C SER A 198 -7.28 -12.85 -10.60
N HIS A 199 -7.08 -12.48 -9.34
CA HIS A 199 -7.57 -13.26 -8.20
C HIS A 199 -9.11 -13.36 -8.18
N HIS A 200 -9.80 -12.24 -8.40
CA HIS A 200 -11.26 -12.23 -8.45
C HIS A 200 -11.83 -12.90 -9.71
N GLU A 201 -11.12 -12.87 -10.83
CA GLU A 201 -11.42 -13.62 -12.04
C GLU A 201 -11.29 -15.14 -11.83
N GLY A 202 -10.20 -15.58 -11.20
CA GLY A 202 -10.01 -16.98 -10.83
C GLY A 202 -11.09 -17.46 -9.85
N LYS A 203 -11.47 -16.64 -8.86
CA LYS A 203 -12.56 -17.00 -7.95
C LYS A 203 -13.92 -16.98 -8.63
N SER A 204 -14.20 -16.02 -9.52
CA SER A 204 -15.49 -15.92 -10.19
C SER A 204 -15.73 -17.15 -11.07
N THR A 205 -14.75 -17.62 -11.83
CA THR A 205 -14.86 -18.86 -12.63
C THR A 205 -15.11 -20.11 -11.78
N VAL A 206 -14.43 -20.23 -10.64
CA VAL A 206 -14.68 -21.34 -9.68
C VAL A 206 -16.10 -21.29 -9.13
N TRP A 207 -16.58 -20.10 -8.73
CA TRP A 207 -17.93 -19.93 -8.23
C TRP A 207 -18.99 -20.13 -9.32
N GLN A 208 -18.72 -19.74 -10.57
CA GLN A 208 -19.58 -20.04 -11.72
C GLN A 208 -19.75 -21.55 -11.89
N GLY A 209 -18.65 -22.32 -11.85
CA GLY A 209 -18.70 -23.78 -11.92
C GLY A 209 -19.42 -24.43 -10.72
N ARG A 210 -19.31 -23.84 -9.51
CA ARG A 210 -20.08 -24.29 -8.33
C ARG A 210 -21.59 -24.01 -8.50
N THR A 211 -21.95 -22.83 -8.99
CA THR A 211 -23.34 -22.46 -9.28
C THR A 211 -23.95 -23.40 -10.31
N TRP A 212 -23.23 -23.70 -11.40
CA TRP A 212 -23.69 -24.64 -12.42
C TRP A 212 -23.89 -26.05 -11.85
N ARG A 213 -22.92 -26.59 -11.08
CA ARG A 213 -23.07 -27.90 -10.43
C ARG A 213 -24.26 -27.95 -9.48
N ARG A 214 -24.50 -26.89 -8.71
CA ARG A 214 -25.66 -26.79 -7.82
C ARG A 214 -26.98 -26.71 -8.60
N PHE A 215 -26.98 -25.99 -9.72
CA PHE A 215 -28.14 -25.91 -10.60
C PHE A 215 -28.48 -27.26 -11.23
N VAL A 216 -27.48 -27.97 -11.77
CA VAL A 216 -27.68 -29.34 -12.30
C VAL A 216 -28.14 -30.29 -11.19
N GLY A 217 -27.56 -30.20 -9.99
CA GLY A 217 -27.99 -30.99 -8.83
C GLY A 217 -29.44 -30.70 -8.43
N LEU A 218 -29.87 -29.43 -8.45
CA LEU A 218 -31.26 -29.04 -8.23
C LEU A 218 -32.18 -29.65 -9.29
N LEU A 219 -31.80 -29.57 -10.56
CA LEU A 219 -32.57 -30.14 -11.68
C LEU A 219 -32.75 -31.66 -11.51
N VAL A 220 -31.68 -32.39 -11.19
CA VAL A 220 -31.73 -33.84 -10.93
C VAL A 220 -32.64 -34.16 -9.75
N VAL A 221 -32.51 -33.44 -8.63
CA VAL A 221 -33.39 -33.61 -7.47
C VAL A 221 -34.85 -33.34 -7.86
N SER A 222 -35.13 -32.26 -8.59
CA SER A 222 -36.49 -31.96 -9.07
C SER A 222 -37.06 -33.07 -9.94
N VAL A 223 -36.28 -33.64 -10.86
CA VAL A 223 -36.71 -34.76 -11.71
C VAL A 223 -36.97 -36.02 -10.88
N ILE A 224 -36.12 -36.35 -9.90
CA ILE A 224 -36.34 -37.50 -9.00
C ILE A 224 -37.61 -37.30 -8.17
N LEU A 225 -37.81 -36.10 -7.61
CA LEU A 225 -38.95 -35.80 -6.74
C LEU A 225 -40.29 -35.82 -7.50
N LEU A 226 -40.29 -35.40 -8.77
CA LEU A 226 -41.45 -35.45 -9.66
C LEU A 226 -41.66 -36.87 -10.23
N GLY A 227 -40.58 -37.53 -10.65
CA GLY A 227 -40.59 -38.90 -11.17
C GLY A 227 -40.98 -39.93 -10.12
N SER A 228 -40.68 -39.71 -8.84
CA SER A 228 -41.15 -40.58 -7.76
C SER A 228 -42.69 -40.62 -7.66
N SER A 229 -43.40 -39.65 -8.23
CA SER A 229 -44.87 -39.62 -8.25
C SER A 229 -45.47 -40.36 -9.45
N THR A 230 -44.67 -40.69 -10.48
CA THR A 230 -45.13 -41.31 -11.73
C THR A 230 -44.56 -42.71 -11.97
N ILE A 231 -43.54 -43.13 -11.20
CA ILE A 231 -42.98 -44.49 -11.28
C ILE A 231 -43.85 -45.45 -10.42
N PRO A 232 -44.40 -46.54 -11.00
CA PRO A 232 -45.30 -47.47 -10.30
C PRO A 232 -44.73 -48.08 -9.00
N PHE A 233 -43.39 -48.19 -8.90
CA PHE A 233 -42.69 -48.72 -7.74
C PHE A 233 -42.91 -47.91 -6.43
N PHE A 234 -43.26 -46.62 -6.52
CA PHE A 234 -43.57 -45.77 -5.37
C PHE A 234 -45.08 -45.57 -5.15
N TYR A 235 -45.92 -46.07 -6.07
CA TYR A 235 -47.38 -45.96 -6.00
C TYR A 235 -48.01 -47.00 -5.05
N GLU A 236 -47.27 -48.05 -4.68
CA GLU A 236 -47.76 -49.15 -3.83
C GLU A 236 -47.64 -48.91 -2.32
N LEU A 237 -47.22 -47.72 -1.87
CA LEU A 237 -47.30 -47.39 -0.44
C LEU A 237 -48.69 -46.82 -0.14
N ASP A 238 -49.52 -47.60 0.57
CA ASP A 238 -50.72 -47.12 1.24
C ASP A 238 -50.30 -46.10 2.32
N MET A 239 -50.10 -44.85 1.90
CA MET A 239 -49.68 -43.77 2.78
C MET A 239 -50.88 -43.12 3.42
N THR A 240 -50.85 -42.99 4.74
CA THR A 240 -51.81 -42.17 5.47
C THR A 240 -51.65 -40.68 5.10
N THR A 241 -52.69 -39.87 5.32
CA THR A 241 -52.64 -38.41 5.08
C THR A 241 -51.50 -37.74 5.84
N ALA A 242 -51.18 -38.21 7.05
CA ALA A 242 -50.09 -37.69 7.88
C ALA A 242 -48.71 -37.97 7.26
N GLU A 243 -48.48 -39.19 6.75
CA GLU A 243 -47.22 -39.57 6.09
C GLU A 243 -47.01 -38.81 4.78
N SER A 244 -48.10 -38.56 4.05
CA SER A 244 -48.07 -37.75 2.82
C SER A 244 -47.65 -36.30 3.09
N ILE A 245 -48.16 -35.71 4.18
CA ILE A 245 -47.78 -34.36 4.63
C ILE A 245 -46.32 -34.32 5.06
N GLN A 246 -45.86 -35.31 5.83
CA GLN A 246 -44.47 -35.40 6.28
C GLN A 246 -43.50 -35.53 5.09
N LEU A 247 -43.86 -36.35 4.09
CA LEU A 247 -43.08 -36.50 2.87
C LEU A 247 -43.03 -35.20 2.06
N ALA A 248 -44.16 -34.52 1.89
CA ALA A 248 -44.22 -33.24 1.19
C ALA A 248 -43.37 -32.16 1.89
N LEU A 249 -43.41 -32.09 3.23
CA LEU A 249 -42.61 -31.17 4.02
C LEU A 249 -41.10 -31.47 3.89
N GLY A 250 -40.71 -32.75 3.91
CA GLY A 250 -39.33 -33.17 3.69
C GLY A 250 -38.81 -32.80 2.30
N LYS A 251 -39.62 -32.98 1.25
CA LYS A 251 -39.31 -32.55 -0.12
C LYS A 251 -39.14 -31.03 -0.21
N ALA A 252 -40.02 -30.26 0.41
CA ALA A 252 -39.94 -28.81 0.45
C ALA A 252 -38.68 -28.31 1.17
N LEU A 253 -38.31 -28.91 2.30
CA LEU A 253 -37.12 -28.55 3.08
C LEU A 253 -35.83 -28.87 2.31
N LEU A 254 -35.77 -30.04 1.66
CA LEU A 254 -34.65 -30.43 0.82
C LEU A 254 -34.50 -29.50 -0.39
N PHE A 255 -35.59 -29.20 -1.08
CA PHE A 255 -35.60 -28.24 -2.20
C PHE A 255 -35.18 -26.83 -1.76
N GLY A 256 -35.70 -26.36 -0.62
CA GLY A 256 -35.35 -25.06 -0.05
C GLY A 256 -33.86 -24.96 0.29
N THR A 257 -33.28 -26.00 0.89
CA THR A 257 -31.87 -26.03 1.28
C THR A 257 -30.94 -26.01 0.06
N VAL A 258 -31.25 -26.80 -0.98
CA VAL A 258 -30.46 -26.80 -2.23
C VAL A 258 -30.60 -25.48 -2.97
N SER A 259 -31.82 -24.93 -3.03
CA SER A 259 -32.09 -23.62 -3.64
C SER A 259 -31.35 -22.48 -2.93
N TYR A 260 -31.32 -22.50 -1.59
CA TYR A 260 -30.57 -21.53 -0.81
C TYR A 260 -29.06 -21.63 -1.05
N GLY A 261 -28.52 -22.86 -1.15
CA GLY A 261 -27.13 -23.08 -1.53
C GLY A 261 -26.78 -22.55 -2.92
N LEU A 262 -27.69 -22.71 -3.90
CA LEU A 262 -27.56 -22.13 -5.24
C LEU A 262 -27.57 -20.60 -5.19
N TYR A 263 -28.47 -20.01 -4.42
CA TYR A 263 -28.54 -18.56 -4.21
C TYR A 263 -27.23 -18.00 -3.64
N LEU A 264 -26.66 -18.63 -2.61
CA LEU A 264 -25.38 -18.21 -2.03
C LEU A 264 -24.22 -18.35 -3.03
N ALA A 265 -24.20 -19.40 -3.84
CA ALA A 265 -23.18 -19.57 -4.87
C ALA A 265 -23.27 -18.50 -5.95
N ALA A 266 -24.49 -18.17 -6.41
CA ALA A 266 -24.75 -17.10 -7.36
C ALA A 266 -24.37 -15.73 -6.79
N LYS A 267 -24.71 -15.44 -5.53
CA LYS A 267 -24.33 -14.18 -4.85
C LYS A 267 -22.81 -14.00 -4.77
N ASN A 268 -22.07 -15.06 -4.43
CA ASN A 268 -20.61 -15.02 -4.39
C ASN A 268 -19.99 -14.84 -5.78
N TYR A 269 -20.55 -15.47 -6.81
CA TYR A 269 -20.14 -15.27 -8.20
C TYR A 269 -20.27 -13.80 -8.61
N LEU A 270 -21.45 -13.21 -8.38
CA LEU A 270 -21.74 -11.81 -8.71
C LEU A 270 -20.80 -10.84 -7.98
N ALA A 271 -20.55 -11.07 -6.69
CA ALA A 271 -19.64 -10.24 -5.90
C ALA A 271 -18.19 -10.30 -6.44
N HIS A 272 -17.71 -11.48 -6.83
CA HIS A 272 -16.38 -11.60 -7.42
C HIS A 272 -16.29 -10.96 -8.80
N LYS A 273 -17.33 -11.08 -9.65
CA LYS A 273 -17.37 -10.37 -10.95
C LYS A 273 -17.42 -8.85 -10.80
N HIS A 274 -18.16 -8.34 -9.81
CA HIS A 274 -18.13 -6.92 -9.47
C HIS A 274 -16.71 -6.45 -9.15
N ASN A 275 -16.04 -7.13 -8.22
CA ASN A 275 -14.69 -6.76 -7.80
C ASN A 275 -13.66 -6.90 -8.93
N GLU A 276 -13.79 -7.89 -9.81
CA GLU A 276 -12.97 -8.03 -11.01
C GLU A 276 -13.09 -6.80 -11.91
N ILE A 277 -14.31 -6.38 -12.24
CA ILE A 277 -14.57 -5.25 -13.14
C ILE A 277 -14.14 -3.91 -12.51
N VAL A 278 -14.40 -3.72 -11.22
CA VAL A 278 -13.95 -2.51 -10.51
C VAL A 278 -12.42 -2.40 -10.53
N ASN A 279 -11.71 -3.50 -10.25
CA ASN A 279 -10.25 -3.48 -10.28
C ASN A 279 -9.69 -3.31 -11.71
N MET A 280 -10.35 -3.88 -12.72
CA MET A 280 -10.01 -3.62 -14.12
C MET A 280 -10.17 -2.14 -14.48
N HIS A 281 -11.27 -1.51 -14.05
CA HIS A 281 -11.49 -0.08 -14.27
C HIS A 281 -10.41 0.77 -13.60
N ARG A 282 -10.08 0.48 -12.34
CA ARG A 282 -9.01 1.17 -11.59
C ARG A 282 -7.66 1.08 -12.27
N ARG A 283 -7.29 -0.12 -12.73
CA ARG A 283 -6.05 -0.35 -13.48
C ARG A 283 -6.02 0.49 -14.77
N ASN A 284 -7.09 0.42 -15.56
CA ASN A 284 -7.16 1.16 -16.82
C ASN A 284 -7.12 2.67 -16.59
N ALA A 285 -7.83 3.17 -15.58
CA ALA A 285 -7.83 4.59 -15.20
C ALA A 285 -6.42 5.06 -14.79
N LEU A 286 -5.68 4.26 -13.99
CA LEU A 286 -4.29 4.56 -13.63
C LEU A 286 -3.35 4.55 -14.84
N GLN A 287 -3.57 3.66 -15.82
CA GLN A 287 -2.76 3.59 -17.03
C GLN A 287 -2.99 4.79 -17.97
N THR A 288 -4.21 5.31 -18.03
CA THR A 288 -4.57 6.47 -18.87
C THR A 288 -4.41 7.81 -18.17
N PHE A 289 -4.24 7.80 -16.85
CA PHE A 289 -4.18 8.99 -16.01
C PHE A 289 -3.05 9.94 -16.41
N GLU A 290 -1.87 9.39 -16.70
CA GLU A 290 -0.70 10.17 -17.12
C GLU A 290 -0.97 10.92 -18.41
N THR A 291 -1.52 10.23 -19.42
CA THR A 291 -1.83 10.81 -20.73
C THR A 291 -2.87 11.92 -20.61
N LEU A 292 -3.84 11.77 -19.72
CA LEU A 292 -4.86 12.79 -19.45
C LEU A 292 -4.29 14.00 -18.70
N ALA A 293 -3.41 13.78 -17.72
CA ALA A 293 -2.77 14.85 -16.96
C ALA A 293 -1.77 15.66 -17.80
N GLU A 294 -1.03 14.99 -18.70
CA GLU A 294 -0.12 15.64 -19.65
C GLU A 294 -0.89 16.42 -20.73
N ALA A 295 -2.02 15.89 -21.21
CA ALA A 295 -2.87 16.57 -22.21
C ALA A 295 -3.58 17.82 -21.67
N ALA A 296 -3.73 17.96 -20.35
CA ALA A 296 -4.42 19.10 -19.73
C ALA A 296 -3.68 20.43 -19.92
N GLY A 297 -2.36 20.39 -20.18
CA GLY A 297 -1.52 21.53 -20.51
C GLY A 297 -1.29 22.49 -19.35
N THR A 298 -2.32 23.23 -18.92
CA THR A 298 -2.21 24.22 -17.84
C THR A 298 -2.22 23.56 -16.46
N PRO A 299 -1.51 24.13 -15.46
CA PRO A 299 -1.48 23.61 -14.10
C PRO A 299 -2.87 23.49 -13.46
N GLN A 300 -3.74 24.48 -13.70
CA GLN A 300 -5.11 24.50 -13.18
C GLN A 300 -5.97 23.37 -13.77
N ASN A 301 -5.86 23.11 -15.08
CA ASN A 301 -6.59 22.01 -15.71
C ASN A 301 -6.04 20.65 -15.27
N ARG A 302 -4.72 20.57 -15.05
CA ARG A 302 -4.07 19.36 -14.52
C ARG A 302 -4.63 19.00 -13.14
N ASP A 303 -4.72 19.95 -12.21
CA ASP A 303 -5.26 19.68 -10.86
C ASP A 303 -6.72 19.22 -10.87
N VAL A 304 -7.53 19.76 -11.78
CA VAL A 304 -8.92 19.32 -11.99
C VAL A 304 -8.95 17.87 -12.52
N VAL A 305 -8.12 17.55 -13.52
CA VAL A 305 -8.00 16.20 -14.07
C VAL A 305 -7.48 15.21 -13.01
N LEU A 306 -6.51 15.61 -12.18
CA LEU A 306 -5.97 14.80 -11.09
C LEU A 306 -7.05 14.47 -10.06
N THR A 307 -7.82 15.48 -9.64
CA THR A 307 -8.91 15.33 -8.67
C THR A 307 -10.01 14.42 -9.22
N TYR A 308 -10.38 14.62 -10.49
CA TYR A 308 -11.40 13.82 -11.15
C TYR A 308 -10.96 12.36 -11.32
N ALA A 309 -9.72 12.14 -11.76
CA ALA A 309 -9.18 10.81 -11.90
C ALA A 309 -9.06 10.08 -10.56
N ALA A 310 -8.66 10.77 -9.48
CA ALA A 310 -8.66 10.20 -8.14
C ALA A 310 -10.07 9.76 -7.72
N ALA A 311 -11.09 10.56 -8.01
CA ALA A 311 -12.48 10.20 -7.77
C ALA A 311 -12.93 8.98 -8.60
N CYS A 312 -12.51 8.87 -9.87
CA CYS A 312 -12.80 7.71 -10.71
C CYS A 312 -12.12 6.42 -10.22
N ILE A 313 -10.85 6.52 -9.81
CA ILE A 313 -10.04 5.38 -9.34
C ILE A 313 -10.55 4.88 -7.98
N PHE A 314 -10.78 5.78 -7.02
CA PHE A 314 -11.08 5.38 -5.64
C PHE A 314 -12.56 5.41 -5.29
N GLY A 315 -13.40 6.05 -6.11
CA GLY A 315 -14.83 6.15 -5.89
C GLY A 315 -15.57 4.81 -6.01
N PRO A 316 -16.75 4.68 -5.38
CA PRO A 316 -17.62 3.52 -5.53
C PRO A 316 -18.21 3.49 -6.95
N GLN A 317 -17.91 2.44 -7.71
CA GLN A 317 -18.41 2.27 -9.08
C GLN A 317 -19.56 1.26 -9.12
N PRO A 318 -20.76 1.63 -9.60
CA PRO A 318 -21.81 0.64 -9.82
C PRO A 318 -21.42 -0.27 -10.99
N THR A 319 -21.69 -1.57 -10.85
CA THR A 319 -21.52 -2.53 -11.96
C THR A 319 -22.82 -3.28 -12.18
N GLY A 320 -23.03 -3.83 -13.39
CA GLY A 320 -24.18 -4.69 -13.70
C GLY A 320 -24.27 -5.97 -12.85
N TYR A 321 -23.23 -6.30 -12.08
CA TYR A 321 -23.19 -7.47 -11.19
C TYR A 321 -23.65 -7.16 -9.76
N THR A 322 -23.87 -5.89 -9.43
CA THR A 322 -24.40 -5.43 -8.14
C THR A 322 -25.70 -4.70 -8.39
N ARG A 323 -26.84 -5.37 -8.14
CA ARG A 323 -28.13 -4.69 -8.12
C ARG A 323 -28.23 -3.94 -6.80
N ARG A 324 -28.02 -2.63 -6.81
CA ARG A 324 -28.44 -1.75 -5.71
C ARG A 324 -29.82 -1.22 -6.08
N ASP A 325 -30.83 -1.75 -5.41
CA ASP A 325 -32.09 -1.04 -5.28
C ASP A 325 -31.80 0.22 -4.43
N GLY A 326 -31.91 1.41 -5.04
CA GLY A 326 -32.09 2.66 -4.29
C GLY A 326 -30.92 3.63 -4.13
N ASP A 327 -29.76 3.42 -4.75
CA ASP A 327 -28.71 4.46 -4.76
C ASP A 327 -28.09 4.54 -6.16
N SER A 328 -28.79 5.27 -7.02
CA SER A 328 -28.14 5.96 -8.12
C SER A 328 -27.04 6.79 -7.49
N ALA A 329 -25.79 6.32 -7.60
CA ALA A 329 -24.64 7.18 -7.45
C ALA A 329 -24.79 8.25 -8.54
N SER A 330 -25.50 9.32 -8.20
CA SER A 330 -25.51 10.53 -9.00
C SER A 330 -24.05 10.88 -9.25
N PRO A 331 -23.68 11.25 -10.49
CA PRO A 331 -22.42 11.94 -10.69
C PRO A 331 -22.40 13.09 -9.67
N PRO A 332 -21.27 13.37 -9.00
CA PRO A 332 -21.24 14.47 -8.07
C PRO A 332 -21.70 15.71 -8.85
N SER A 333 -22.78 16.34 -8.39
CA SER A 333 -23.43 17.50 -9.00
C SER A 333 -22.46 18.69 -9.21
N SER A 334 -21.24 18.59 -8.65
CA SER A 334 -20.10 19.45 -8.91
C SER A 334 -19.63 19.46 -10.37
N ILE A 335 -19.90 18.42 -11.17
CA ILE A 335 -19.46 18.36 -12.58
C ILE A 335 -20.18 19.41 -13.44
N ILE A 336 -21.46 19.67 -13.16
CA ILE A 336 -22.23 20.68 -13.90
C ILE A 336 -21.88 22.08 -13.40
N GLU A 337 -21.61 22.27 -12.12
CA GLU A 337 -21.25 23.60 -11.56
C GLU A 337 -19.84 24.05 -11.95
N ILE A 338 -18.85 23.16 -12.01
CA ILE A 338 -17.46 23.53 -12.36
C ILE A 338 -17.34 23.86 -13.86
N VAL A 339 -18.01 23.10 -14.73
CA VAL A 339 -18.03 23.41 -16.18
C VAL A 339 -18.83 24.69 -16.46
N LYS A 340 -19.91 24.97 -15.71
CA LYS A 340 -20.61 26.26 -15.79
C LYS A 340 -19.76 27.42 -15.29
N GLY A 341 -18.96 27.21 -14.24
CA GLY A 341 -18.04 28.20 -13.69
C GLY A 341 -16.92 28.56 -14.66
N MET A 342 -16.38 27.58 -15.39
CA MET A 342 -15.37 27.78 -16.43
C MET A 342 -15.94 28.45 -17.70
N ALA A 343 -17.18 28.12 -18.09
CA ALA A 343 -17.83 28.78 -19.24
C ALA A 343 -18.29 30.22 -18.94
N ALA A 344 -18.54 30.56 -17.67
CA ALA A 344 -18.92 31.90 -17.25
C ALA A 344 -17.74 32.87 -17.14
N THR A 345 -16.50 32.38 -17.07
CA THR A 345 -15.28 33.20 -16.96
C THR A 345 -14.71 33.64 -18.31
N ASP A 346 -15.27 33.18 -19.44
CA ASP A 346 -14.80 33.48 -20.80
C ASP A 346 -15.66 34.56 -21.52
N ASN A 347 -16.56 35.24 -20.79
CA ASN A 347 -17.44 36.30 -21.31
C ASN A 347 -17.38 37.61 -20.48
N GLY A 348 -16.24 37.89 -19.83
CA GLY A 348 -16.00 39.09 -19.02
C GLY A 348 -14.87 39.94 -19.55
#